data_AF-A0A4Y9PXQ1-F1
#
_entry.id   AF-A0A4Y9PXQ1-F1
#
_cell.length_a   1.000
_cell.length_b   1.000
_cell.length_c   1.000
_cell.angle_alpha   90.00
_cell.angle_beta   90.00
_cell.angle_gamma   90.00
#
_symmetry.space_group_name_H-M   'P 1'
#
loop_
_entity.id
_entity.type
_entity.pdbx_description
1 polymer ?
#
loop_
_entity_poly.entity_id
_entity_poly.type
_entity_poly.pdbx_seq_one_letter_code
_entity_poly.pdbx_strand_id
1 'polypeptide(L)'
;MLPPPSEDNRIADLQRRIENLETSLRAAFTTISGGKGLVVTAGSKMRVEHPNGSTMVHSGLYDYNHGFDLPDGSYQPMHLLYRADGTLALAMYDPLPGSGGFQQFLAMFDRAGNVTISDDTDSGQGLARPWLAGGFARARYVDMSVSTTSPAWETLWDASLDKQQPKLIVGYRATMDTAGTSGETQVLVNDVPLGPVTAEGFTIATRFVGPGPVAGVHTSTLNVKVQGRRTSAGGGLRVEPLGWWGRQS
;
A
#
# COMPACT_ATOMS: atom_id res chain seq x y z
N MET A 1 -29.18 -36.80 -65.00
CA MET A 1 -29.71 -36.20 -63.75
C MET A 1 -29.49 -37.23 -62.65
N LEU A 2 -28.60 -36.97 -61.69
CA LEU A 2 -28.38 -37.87 -60.56
C LEU A 2 -29.60 -37.82 -59.63
N PRO A 3 -30.07 -38.96 -59.09
CA PRO A 3 -31.21 -39.00 -58.18
C PRO A 3 -30.88 -38.25 -56.87
N PRO A 4 -31.88 -37.63 -56.24
CA PRO A 4 -31.67 -36.89 -55.00
C PRO A 4 -31.19 -37.83 -53.88
N PRO A 5 -30.32 -37.35 -52.98
CA PRO A 5 -29.77 -38.15 -51.89
C PRO A 5 -30.89 -38.66 -50.97
N SER A 6 -30.73 -39.90 -50.48
CA SER A 6 -31.65 -40.52 -49.52
C SER A 6 -31.68 -39.73 -48.20
N GLU A 7 -32.82 -39.76 -47.51
CA GLU A 7 -33.04 -39.04 -46.25
C GLU A 7 -32.01 -39.41 -45.18
N ASP A 8 -31.59 -40.67 -45.13
CA ASP A 8 -30.58 -41.15 -44.16
C ASP A 8 -29.22 -40.47 -44.34
N ASN A 9 -28.81 -40.20 -45.58
CA ASN A 9 -27.57 -39.48 -45.86
C ASN A 9 -27.65 -38.00 -45.49
N ARG A 10 -28.86 -37.41 -45.57
CA ARG A 10 -29.10 -36.04 -45.10
C ARG A 10 -29.10 -35.95 -43.57
N ILE A 11 -29.62 -36.96 -42.87
CA ILE A 11 -29.60 -37.01 -41.40
C ILE A 11 -28.16 -37.18 -40.88
N ALA A 12 -27.37 -38.08 -41.49
CA ALA A 12 -25.98 -38.30 -41.08
C ALA A 12 -25.08 -37.06 -41.28
N ASP A 13 -25.36 -36.22 -42.27
CA ASP A 13 -24.63 -34.97 -42.51
C ASP A 13 -25.10 -33.83 -41.59
N LEU A 14 -26.40 -33.79 -41.25
CA LEU A 14 -26.94 -32.85 -40.27
C LEU A 14 -26.40 -33.12 -38.86
N GLN A 15 -26.26 -34.38 -38.46
CA GLN A 15 -25.66 -34.75 -37.17
C GLN A 15 -24.18 -34.35 -37.09
N ARG A 16 -23.41 -34.58 -38.16
CA ARG A 16 -21.99 -34.18 -38.23
C ARG A 16 -21.79 -32.66 -38.24
N ARG A 17 -22.78 -31.91 -38.71
CA ARG A 17 -22.82 -30.44 -38.61
C ARG A 17 -23.17 -29.96 -37.20
N ILE A 18 -24.03 -30.67 -36.47
CA ILE A 18 -24.39 -30.34 -35.09
C ILE A 18 -23.22 -30.60 -34.12
N GLU A 19 -22.50 -31.73 -34.24
CA GLU A 19 -21.31 -32.02 -33.40
C GLU A 19 -20.16 -31.02 -33.60
N ASN A 20 -19.97 -30.49 -34.81
CA ASN A 20 -19.00 -29.42 -35.07
C ASN A 20 -19.49 -28.04 -34.58
N LEU A 21 -20.80 -27.80 -34.59
CA LEU A 21 -21.41 -26.60 -34.00
C LEU A 21 -21.31 -26.63 -32.46
N GLU A 22 -21.43 -27.79 -31.82
CA GLU A 22 -21.31 -27.98 -30.36
C GLU A 22 -19.88 -28.01 -29.79
N THR A 23 -18.83 -28.24 -30.60
CA THR A 23 -17.48 -28.45 -30.05
C THR A 23 -16.51 -27.31 -30.36
N SER A 24 -16.74 -26.56 -31.44
CA SER A 24 -16.25 -25.18 -31.57
C SER A 24 -16.90 -24.23 -30.53
N LEU A 25 -17.92 -24.72 -29.81
CA LEU A 25 -18.64 -24.12 -28.69
C LEU A 25 -17.81 -24.10 -27.38
N ARG A 26 -16.60 -24.69 -27.37
CA ARG A 26 -15.53 -24.44 -26.39
C ARG A 26 -14.23 -24.12 -27.15
N ALA A 27 -13.91 -22.86 -27.42
CA ALA A 27 -12.52 -22.45 -27.67
C ALA A 27 -11.73 -22.61 -26.36
N ALA A 28 -11.20 -23.81 -26.15
CA ALA A 28 -11.41 -24.62 -24.93
C ALA A 28 -10.68 -24.16 -23.65
N PHE A 29 -11.08 -23.00 -23.11
CA PHE A 29 -10.64 -22.30 -21.88
C PHE A 29 -9.59 -21.17 -22.06
N THR A 30 -9.56 -20.57 -23.26
CA THR A 30 -8.95 -19.26 -23.67
C THR A 30 -7.48 -19.24 -24.13
N THR A 31 -7.25 -18.74 -25.37
CA THR A 31 -5.93 -18.37 -25.93
C THR A 31 -6.00 -16.99 -26.61
N ILE A 32 -5.13 -16.03 -26.26
CA ILE A 32 -4.93 -14.74 -26.97
C ILE A 32 -3.58 -14.81 -27.70
N SER A 33 -3.56 -14.94 -29.03
CA SER A 33 -2.30 -15.00 -29.80
C SER A 33 -2.33 -14.19 -31.10
N GLY A 34 -1.25 -13.47 -31.41
CA GLY A 34 -0.93 -12.97 -32.77
C GLY A 34 -1.52 -11.61 -33.21
N GLY A 35 -2.09 -10.79 -32.32
CA GLY A 35 -2.69 -9.49 -32.66
C GLY A 35 -2.81 -8.53 -31.46
N LYS A 36 -3.58 -7.44 -31.59
CA LYS A 36 -3.72 -6.33 -30.60
C LYS A 36 -4.31 -6.71 -29.21
N GLY A 37 -4.53 -7.99 -28.89
CA GLY A 37 -5.11 -8.45 -27.63
C GLY A 37 -6.65 -8.37 -27.55
N LEU A 38 -7.22 -8.75 -26.39
CA LEU A 38 -8.64 -8.53 -26.08
C LEU A 38 -8.82 -7.06 -25.65
N VAL A 39 -9.63 -6.32 -26.40
CA VAL A 39 -10.01 -4.94 -26.05
C VAL A 39 -11.49 -4.95 -25.65
N VAL A 40 -11.75 -4.64 -24.38
CA VAL A 40 -13.10 -4.40 -23.85
C VAL A 40 -13.40 -2.91 -24.06
N THR A 41 -14.39 -2.60 -24.90
CA THR A 41 -14.70 -1.22 -25.30
C THR A 41 -15.59 -0.51 -24.29
N ALA A 42 -15.79 0.80 -24.48
CA ALA A 42 -16.74 1.58 -23.70
C ALA A 42 -18.12 0.89 -23.62
N GLY A 43 -18.75 0.92 -22.45
CA GLY A 43 -20.02 0.24 -22.21
C GLY A 43 -19.90 -1.25 -21.83
N SER A 44 -18.72 -1.87 -21.95
CA SER A 44 -18.56 -3.30 -21.70
C SER A 44 -18.00 -3.62 -20.31
N LYS A 45 -18.21 -4.86 -19.86
CA LYS A 45 -17.67 -5.40 -18.61
C LYS A 45 -17.15 -6.82 -18.80
N MET A 46 -16.14 -7.18 -18.02
CA MET A 46 -15.60 -8.53 -17.90
C MET A 46 -16.06 -9.12 -16.57
N ARG A 47 -16.56 -10.35 -16.59
CA ARG A 47 -16.94 -11.10 -15.39
C ARG A 47 -16.35 -12.49 -15.42
N VAL A 48 -15.96 -12.97 -14.24
CA VAL A 48 -15.63 -14.38 -14.00
C VAL A 48 -16.64 -14.90 -12.99
N GLU A 49 -17.38 -15.93 -13.35
CA GLU A 49 -18.41 -16.54 -12.52
C GLU A 49 -17.90 -17.84 -11.88
N HIS A 50 -18.26 -18.07 -10.62
CA HIS A 50 -18.10 -19.35 -9.95
C HIS A 50 -19.21 -20.32 -10.40
N PRO A 51 -19.02 -21.65 -10.37
CA PRO A 51 -20.04 -22.62 -10.80
C PRO A 51 -21.40 -22.53 -10.08
N ASN A 52 -21.45 -21.92 -8.89
CA ASN A 52 -22.70 -21.66 -8.17
C ASN A 52 -23.44 -20.40 -8.69
N GLY A 53 -22.93 -19.73 -9.72
CA GLY A 53 -23.50 -18.52 -10.32
C GLY A 53 -23.11 -17.20 -9.65
N SER A 54 -22.19 -17.19 -8.68
CA SER A 54 -21.70 -15.94 -8.07
C SER A 54 -20.51 -15.36 -8.84
N THR A 55 -20.45 -14.04 -8.98
CA THR A 55 -19.29 -13.35 -9.58
C THR A 55 -18.06 -13.46 -8.68
N MET A 56 -16.94 -13.94 -9.23
CA MET A 56 -15.62 -13.92 -8.59
C MET A 56 -14.79 -12.71 -8.98
N VAL A 57 -14.85 -12.29 -10.23
CA VAL A 57 -14.14 -11.10 -10.73
C VAL A 57 -15.10 -10.25 -11.54
N HIS A 58 -15.10 -8.94 -11.30
CA HIS A 58 -15.79 -7.96 -12.13
C HIS A 58 -14.81 -6.87 -12.53
N SER A 59 -14.78 -6.50 -13.80
CA SER A 59 -13.98 -5.37 -14.29
C SER A 59 -14.76 -4.60 -15.36
N GLY A 60 -14.97 -3.30 -15.14
CA GLY A 60 -15.73 -2.43 -16.05
C GLY A 60 -16.98 -1.85 -15.38
N LEU A 61 -17.96 -1.43 -16.17
CA LEU A 61 -19.15 -0.74 -15.66
C LEU A 61 -19.92 -1.60 -14.65
N TYR A 62 -20.23 -1.01 -13.50
CA TYR A 62 -20.99 -1.65 -12.44
C TYR A 62 -22.46 -1.20 -12.49
N ASP A 63 -23.32 -2.07 -13.03
CA ASP A 63 -24.74 -1.81 -13.31
C ASP A 63 -25.70 -2.52 -12.32
N TYR A 64 -25.18 -3.07 -11.22
CA TYR A 64 -25.98 -3.78 -10.23
C TYR A 64 -26.57 -2.87 -9.16
N ASN A 65 -25.99 -1.70 -8.93
CA ASN A 65 -26.43 -0.76 -7.89
C ASN A 65 -26.16 0.69 -8.31
N HIS A 66 -27.24 1.45 -8.48
CA HIS A 66 -27.22 2.88 -8.82
C HIS A 66 -26.66 3.77 -7.70
N GLY A 67 -26.45 3.23 -6.49
CA GLY A 67 -25.79 3.94 -5.39
C GLY A 67 -24.32 4.29 -5.67
N PHE A 68 -23.72 3.69 -6.71
CA PHE A 68 -22.34 3.96 -7.12
C PHE A 68 -22.25 4.68 -8.47
N ASP A 69 -23.35 5.19 -8.99
CA ASP A 69 -23.34 5.95 -10.24
C ASP A 69 -22.54 7.24 -10.07
N LEU A 70 -21.82 7.63 -11.12
CA LEU A 70 -21.10 8.89 -11.17
C LEU A 70 -22.08 10.07 -11.07
N PRO A 71 -21.61 11.29 -10.71
CA PRO A 71 -22.48 12.47 -10.59
C PRO A 71 -23.29 12.81 -11.85
N ASP A 72 -22.84 12.38 -13.02
CA ASP A 72 -23.52 12.55 -14.30
C ASP A 72 -24.58 11.46 -14.60
N GLY A 73 -24.78 10.52 -13.66
CA GLY A 73 -25.70 9.39 -13.77
C GLY A 73 -25.15 8.20 -14.56
N SER A 74 -23.90 8.25 -15.02
CA SER A 74 -23.27 7.12 -15.70
C SER A 74 -22.75 6.08 -14.71
N TYR A 75 -22.70 4.81 -15.13
CA TYR A 75 -22.16 3.75 -14.29
C TYR A 75 -20.67 3.94 -14.02
N GLN A 76 -20.27 3.74 -12.77
CA GLN A 76 -18.87 3.77 -12.40
C GLN A 76 -18.14 2.52 -12.91
N PRO A 77 -16.92 2.67 -13.47
CA PRO A 77 -16.04 1.53 -13.73
C PRO A 77 -15.45 1.00 -12.41
N MET A 78 -15.60 -0.28 -12.15
CA MET A 78 -15.06 -0.92 -10.94
C MET A 78 -14.17 -2.10 -11.28
N HIS A 79 -13.25 -2.42 -10.37
CA HIS A 79 -12.54 -3.69 -10.37
C HIS A 79 -12.79 -4.40 -9.03
N LEU A 80 -13.50 -5.51 -9.05
CA LEU A 80 -13.94 -6.23 -7.85
C LEU A 80 -13.47 -7.68 -7.91
N LEU A 81 -12.91 -8.16 -6.80
CA LEU A 81 -12.50 -9.54 -6.61
C LEU A 81 -13.20 -10.09 -5.36
N TYR A 82 -13.96 -11.16 -5.55
CA TYR A 82 -14.70 -11.85 -4.51
C TYR A 82 -14.06 -13.20 -4.18
N ARG A 83 -14.26 -13.66 -2.96
CA ARG A 83 -13.96 -15.03 -2.53
C ARG A 83 -15.01 -16.00 -3.05
N ALA A 84 -14.72 -17.30 -2.96
CA ALA A 84 -15.64 -18.36 -3.37
C ALA A 84 -16.97 -18.37 -2.58
N ASP A 85 -16.99 -17.78 -1.39
CA ASP A 85 -18.21 -17.61 -0.58
C ASP A 85 -19.00 -16.34 -0.91
N GLY A 86 -18.56 -15.56 -1.90
CA GLY A 86 -19.20 -14.32 -2.33
C GLY A 86 -18.78 -13.07 -1.53
N THR A 87 -17.93 -13.19 -0.51
CA THR A 87 -17.42 -12.01 0.22
C THR A 87 -16.38 -11.24 -0.61
N LEU A 88 -16.42 -9.91 -0.56
CA LEU A 88 -15.46 -9.05 -1.27
C LEU A 88 -14.07 -9.18 -0.65
N ALA A 89 -13.03 -9.34 -1.48
CA ALA A 89 -11.64 -9.48 -1.05
C ALA A 89 -10.78 -8.28 -1.47
N LEU A 90 -10.99 -7.75 -2.68
CA LEU A 90 -10.30 -6.58 -3.19
C LEU A 90 -11.25 -5.76 -4.06
N ALA A 91 -11.17 -4.44 -3.97
CA ALA A 91 -11.98 -3.55 -4.78
C ALA A 91 -11.24 -2.28 -5.17
N MET A 92 -11.50 -1.81 -6.38
CA MET A 92 -11.19 -0.47 -6.84
C MET A 92 -12.50 0.21 -7.25
N TYR A 93 -12.96 1.15 -6.43
CA TYR A 93 -14.17 1.94 -6.65
C TYR A 93 -14.21 3.15 -5.70
N ASP A 94 -15.10 4.08 -6.01
CA ASP A 94 -15.51 5.20 -5.18
C ASP A 94 -16.84 4.83 -4.51
N PRO A 95 -16.93 4.79 -3.17
CA PRO A 95 -18.14 4.44 -2.44
C PRO A 95 -19.15 5.58 -2.40
N LEU A 96 -18.74 6.82 -2.68
CA LEU A 96 -19.54 8.04 -2.58
C LEU A 96 -19.25 8.99 -3.76
N PRO A 97 -19.41 8.55 -5.02
CA PRO A 97 -19.02 9.32 -6.20
C PRO A 97 -19.71 10.68 -6.33
N GLY A 98 -20.87 10.86 -5.69
CA GLY A 98 -21.61 12.11 -5.63
C GLY A 98 -21.10 13.13 -4.59
N SER A 99 -20.11 12.78 -3.76
CA SER A 99 -19.62 13.61 -2.65
C SER A 99 -18.11 13.76 -2.72
N GLY A 100 -17.60 15.01 -2.78
CA GLY A 100 -16.15 15.26 -2.74
C GLY A 100 -15.41 15.05 -4.05
N GLY A 101 -16.12 14.83 -5.15
CA GLY A 101 -15.55 14.50 -6.45
C GLY A 101 -15.24 13.02 -6.59
N PHE A 102 -14.95 12.58 -7.82
CA PHE A 102 -14.69 11.17 -8.10
C PHE A 102 -13.31 10.74 -7.58
N GLN A 103 -13.30 9.85 -6.59
CA GLN A 103 -12.13 9.40 -5.86
C GLN A 103 -12.19 7.88 -5.63
N GLN A 104 -11.60 7.12 -6.55
CA GLN A 104 -11.53 5.67 -6.39
C GLN A 104 -10.41 5.30 -5.42
N PHE A 105 -10.74 4.50 -4.42
CA PHE A 105 -9.74 3.85 -3.57
C PHE A 105 -9.49 2.42 -4.08
N LEU A 106 -8.29 1.91 -3.84
CA LEU A 106 -7.97 0.50 -3.88
C LEU A 106 -7.96 -0.05 -2.45
N ALA A 107 -8.84 -1.00 -2.14
CA ALA A 107 -8.85 -1.64 -0.82
C ALA A 107 -8.86 -3.15 -0.86
N MET A 108 -8.34 -3.74 0.21
CA MET A 108 -8.50 -5.14 0.58
C MET A 108 -9.41 -5.26 1.79
N PHE A 109 -10.27 -6.28 1.77
CA PHE A 109 -11.30 -6.50 2.77
C PHE A 109 -11.09 -7.82 3.50
N ASP A 110 -11.42 -7.90 4.78
CA ASP A 110 -11.55 -9.18 5.49
C ASP A 110 -12.90 -9.87 5.17
N ARG A 111 -13.16 -11.04 5.79
CA ARG A 111 -14.42 -11.78 5.57
C ARG A 111 -15.64 -11.11 6.19
N ALA A 112 -15.46 -10.19 7.13
CA ALA A 112 -16.54 -9.42 7.75
C ALA A 112 -16.84 -8.10 7.00
N GLY A 113 -16.08 -7.81 5.93
CA GLY A 113 -16.24 -6.59 5.14
C GLY A 113 -15.45 -5.39 5.67
N ASN A 114 -14.53 -5.58 6.61
CA ASN A 114 -13.68 -4.51 7.09
C ASN A 114 -12.52 -4.26 6.12
N VAL A 115 -12.19 -2.99 5.87
CA VAL A 115 -11.00 -2.61 5.09
C VAL A 115 -9.74 -2.89 5.92
N THR A 116 -8.88 -3.78 5.45
CA THR A 116 -7.60 -4.12 6.09
C THR A 116 -6.44 -3.30 5.54
N ILE A 117 -6.48 -2.97 4.24
CA ILE A 117 -5.48 -2.17 3.53
C ILE A 117 -6.22 -1.27 2.55
N SER A 118 -5.87 0.01 2.51
CA SER A 118 -6.35 0.93 1.47
C SER A 118 -5.42 2.13 1.32
N ASP A 119 -5.44 2.75 0.15
CA ASP A 119 -4.84 4.06 -0.10
C ASP A 119 -5.71 5.20 0.44
N ASP A 120 -5.09 6.36 0.67
CA ASP A 120 -5.76 7.59 1.12
C ASP A 120 -6.11 8.48 -0.07
N THR A 121 -7.36 8.36 -0.53
CA THR A 121 -7.87 9.11 -1.68
C THR A 121 -8.14 10.57 -1.37
N ASP A 122 -8.55 10.90 -0.13
CA ASP A 122 -8.90 12.26 0.27
C ASP A 122 -7.68 13.19 0.17
N SER A 123 -6.51 12.71 0.60
CA SER A 123 -5.25 13.46 0.45
C SER A 123 -4.51 13.17 -0.87
N GLY A 124 -4.93 12.12 -1.58
CA GLY A 124 -4.27 11.59 -2.78
C GLY A 124 -2.89 10.99 -2.52
N GLN A 125 -2.54 10.67 -1.27
CA GLN A 125 -1.19 10.24 -0.88
C GLN A 125 -1.19 9.18 0.23
N GLY A 126 -0.55 8.04 -0.03
CA GLY A 126 -0.16 7.07 1.00
C GLY A 126 -1.25 6.07 1.38
N LEU A 127 -1.19 5.56 2.62
CA LEU A 127 -2.08 4.53 3.14
C LEU A 127 -3.15 5.17 4.03
N ALA A 128 -4.42 4.88 3.76
CA ALA A 128 -5.51 5.10 4.73
C ALA A 128 -5.58 3.98 5.77
N ARG A 129 -5.23 2.74 5.37
CA ARG A 129 -5.17 1.56 6.24
C ARG A 129 -3.98 0.65 5.92
N PRO A 130 -3.40 -0.04 6.93
CA PRO A 130 -3.68 0.10 8.35
C PRO A 130 -3.11 1.41 8.90
N TRP A 131 -3.62 1.86 10.05
CA TRP A 131 -2.96 2.92 10.79
C TRP A 131 -1.61 2.41 11.29
N LEU A 132 -0.54 3.11 10.95
CA LEU A 132 0.78 2.81 11.45
C LEU A 132 0.90 3.41 12.86
N ALA A 133 1.06 2.56 13.86
CA ALA A 133 1.24 3.02 15.23
C ALA A 133 2.54 3.83 15.35
N GLY A 134 2.44 5.04 15.92
CA GLY A 134 3.58 5.82 16.34
C GLY A 134 3.98 5.50 17.78
N GLY A 135 5.25 5.68 18.12
CA GLY A 135 5.70 5.65 19.51
C GLY A 135 5.31 6.93 20.25
N PHE A 136 5.06 6.83 21.55
CA PHE A 136 5.02 8.01 22.42
C PHE A 136 6.42 8.22 23.03
N ALA A 137 6.92 9.45 22.96
CA ALA A 137 8.12 9.85 23.70
C ALA A 137 7.73 10.48 25.04
N ARG A 138 8.60 10.30 26.04
CA ARG A 138 8.44 10.96 27.34
C ARG A 138 8.54 12.49 27.20
N ALA A 139 7.75 13.20 28.00
CA ALA A 139 7.60 14.65 27.90
C ALA A 139 8.61 15.42 28.75
N ARG A 140 8.96 14.93 29.94
CA ARG A 140 9.93 15.57 30.84
C ARG A 140 11.31 14.96 30.63
N TYR A 141 12.34 15.79 30.58
CA TYR A 141 13.71 15.32 30.37
C TYR A 141 14.19 14.37 31.49
N VAL A 142 13.72 14.57 32.72
CA VAL A 142 14.05 13.71 33.87
C VAL A 142 13.57 12.27 33.68
N ASP A 143 12.52 12.05 32.87
CA ASP A 143 11.98 10.72 32.60
C ASP A 143 12.62 10.07 31.35
N MET A 144 13.36 10.81 30.51
CA MET A 144 14.02 10.25 29.33
C MET A 144 15.03 9.17 29.76
N SER A 145 14.90 7.96 29.21
CA SER A 145 15.58 6.78 29.78
C SER A 145 17.08 6.74 29.53
N VAL A 146 17.54 7.42 28.49
CA VAL A 146 18.91 7.31 28.02
C VAL A 146 19.58 8.67 28.05
N SER A 147 20.72 8.73 28.73
CA SER A 147 21.58 9.89 28.81
C SER A 147 23.03 9.49 28.57
N THR A 148 23.80 10.36 27.92
CA THR A 148 25.26 10.23 27.82
C THR A 148 25.97 11.48 28.33
N THR A 149 27.12 11.27 28.96
CA THR A 149 28.09 12.33 29.31
C THR A 149 29.36 12.20 28.49
N SER A 150 29.41 11.24 27.57
CA SER A 150 30.58 10.91 26.77
C SER A 150 30.87 12.00 25.75
N PRO A 151 32.14 12.41 25.56
CA PRO A 151 32.52 13.29 24.47
C PRO A 151 32.61 12.55 23.12
N ALA A 152 32.62 11.22 23.14
CA ALA A 152 32.57 10.39 21.95
C ALA A 152 31.12 10.10 21.54
N TRP A 153 30.90 9.77 20.27
CA TRP A 153 29.60 9.32 19.79
C TRP A 153 29.22 7.98 20.42
N GLU A 154 28.06 7.95 21.05
CA GLU A 154 27.46 6.74 21.60
C GLU A 154 26.09 6.50 20.98
N THR A 155 25.77 5.23 20.74
CA THR A 155 24.41 4.83 20.31
C THR A 155 23.50 4.84 21.52
N LEU A 156 22.56 5.78 21.54
CA LEU A 156 21.61 5.94 22.64
C LEU A 156 20.33 5.14 22.38
N TRP A 157 19.96 5.00 21.12
CA TRP A 157 18.83 4.19 20.69
C TRP A 157 19.16 3.44 19.39
N ASP A 158 18.69 2.21 19.29
CA ASP A 158 18.80 1.34 18.11
C ASP A 158 17.43 0.71 17.84
N ALA A 159 17.06 0.64 16.57
CA ALA A 159 15.88 -0.06 16.09
C ALA A 159 16.20 -0.78 14.77
N SER A 160 15.66 -1.98 14.62
CA SER A 160 15.67 -2.70 13.34
C SER A 160 14.27 -2.68 12.73
N LEU A 161 14.18 -2.35 11.45
CA LEU A 161 12.92 -2.29 10.70
C LEU A 161 13.10 -2.79 9.27
N ASP A 162 12.06 -3.40 8.70
CA ASP A 162 12.12 -3.85 7.32
C ASP A 162 11.87 -2.70 6.35
N LYS A 163 12.70 -2.59 5.31
CA LYS A 163 12.58 -1.53 4.30
C LYS A 163 11.29 -1.68 3.50
N GLN A 164 10.33 -0.81 3.78
CA GLN A 164 9.07 -0.72 3.02
C GLN A 164 9.10 0.42 1.99
N GLN A 165 9.72 1.56 2.31
CA GLN A 165 9.76 2.76 1.46
C GLN A 165 11.20 3.18 1.07
N PRO A 166 11.40 3.93 -0.04
CA PRO A 166 12.74 4.33 -0.49
C PRO A 166 13.40 5.43 0.35
N LYS A 167 12.62 6.21 1.11
CA LYS A 167 13.12 7.26 2.01
C LYS A 167 12.62 7.04 3.44
N LEU A 168 13.38 7.55 4.42
CA LEU A 168 13.05 7.48 5.85
C LEU A 168 13.13 8.87 6.49
N ILE A 169 12.20 9.14 7.41
CA ILE A 169 12.27 10.24 8.38
C ILE A 169 12.34 9.62 9.78
N VAL A 170 13.25 10.12 10.62
CA VAL A 170 13.38 9.69 12.01
C VAL A 170 13.15 10.90 12.93
N GLY A 171 12.25 10.73 13.91
CA GLY A 171 11.93 11.76 14.89
C GLY A 171 12.47 11.42 16.27
N TYR A 172 13.02 12.41 16.98
CA TYR A 172 13.43 12.26 18.36
C TYR A 172 13.30 13.58 19.13
N ARG A 173 13.33 13.51 20.45
CA ARG A 173 13.55 14.63 21.35
C ARG A 173 14.93 14.55 21.95
N ALA A 174 15.60 15.69 22.07
CA ALA A 174 16.89 15.78 22.73
C ALA A 174 16.99 17.05 23.57
N THR A 175 17.78 16.97 24.64
CA THR A 175 18.09 18.12 25.48
C THR A 175 19.34 17.87 26.30
N MET A 176 20.08 18.92 26.61
CA MET A 176 21.02 18.89 27.72
C MET A 176 20.26 18.98 29.04
N ASP A 177 20.72 18.30 30.08
CA ASP A 177 20.09 18.37 31.42
C ASP A 177 20.63 19.50 32.30
N THR A 178 21.62 20.26 31.82
CA THR A 178 22.28 21.34 32.55
C THR A 178 22.34 22.62 31.70
N ALA A 179 21.92 23.75 32.24
CA ALA A 179 21.97 25.05 31.56
C ALA A 179 23.40 25.45 31.17
N GLY A 180 23.57 26.04 29.98
CA GLY A 180 24.87 26.49 29.46
C GLY A 180 25.77 25.36 28.92
N THR A 181 25.29 24.12 28.91
CA THR A 181 25.99 22.98 28.32
C THR A 181 25.48 22.69 26.91
N SER A 182 26.33 22.07 26.09
CA SER A 182 26.05 21.70 24.71
C SER A 182 26.32 20.22 24.45
N GLY A 183 25.54 19.66 23.53
CA GLY A 183 25.70 18.31 22.98
C GLY A 183 25.35 18.29 21.50
N GLU A 184 25.52 17.13 20.89
CA GLU A 184 25.20 16.89 19.49
C GLU A 184 24.49 15.56 19.34
N THR A 185 23.59 15.50 18.36
CA THR A 185 22.82 14.32 17.99
C THR A 185 22.96 14.03 16.50
N GLN A 186 22.94 12.76 16.13
CA GLN A 186 22.89 12.33 14.73
C GLN A 186 22.07 11.06 14.57
N VAL A 187 21.54 10.87 13.36
CA VAL A 187 20.79 9.66 13.00
C VAL A 187 21.56 8.93 11.92
N LEU A 188 21.83 7.65 12.16
CA LEU A 188 22.44 6.75 11.20
C LEU A 188 21.42 5.71 10.74
N VAL A 189 21.50 5.34 9.46
CA VAL A 189 20.82 4.17 8.89
C VAL A 189 21.88 3.28 8.26
N ASN A 190 22.01 2.05 8.75
CA ASN A 190 23.09 1.12 8.36
C ASN A 190 24.48 1.78 8.47
N ASP A 191 24.71 2.47 9.58
CA ASP A 191 25.94 3.23 9.90
C ASP A 191 26.25 4.42 8.96
N VAL A 192 25.32 4.78 8.07
CA VAL A 192 25.43 5.96 7.20
C VAL A 192 24.57 7.10 7.75
N PRO A 193 25.09 8.33 7.88
CA PRO A 193 24.28 9.48 8.31
C PRO A 193 23.09 9.73 7.39
N LEU A 194 21.89 9.76 7.98
CA LEU A 194 20.65 10.06 7.25
C LEU A 194 20.50 11.56 6.95
N GLY A 195 21.13 12.40 7.77
CA GLY A 195 21.10 13.86 7.66
C GLY A 195 22.22 14.50 8.48
N PRO A 196 22.21 15.83 8.63
CA PRO A 196 23.27 16.55 9.33
C PRO A 196 23.26 16.27 10.83
N VAL A 197 24.44 16.43 11.45
CA VAL A 197 24.58 16.51 12.91
C VAL A 197 23.81 17.72 13.42
N THR A 198 23.07 17.55 14.51
CA THR A 198 22.25 18.60 15.13
C THR A 198 22.83 18.99 16.47
N ALA A 199 22.96 20.29 16.74
CA ALA A 199 23.40 20.81 18.03
C ALA A 199 22.22 20.87 19.01
N GLU A 200 22.47 20.48 20.26
CA GLU A 200 21.49 20.44 21.33
C GLU A 200 21.95 21.26 22.54
N GLY A 201 20.98 21.93 23.19
CA GLY A 201 21.19 22.75 24.38
C GLY A 201 20.17 22.44 25.47
N PHE A 202 20.10 23.30 26.49
CA PHE A 202 19.18 23.16 27.64
C PHE A 202 17.73 23.57 27.31
N THR A 203 17.19 23.01 26.24
CA THR A 203 15.79 23.11 25.83
C THR A 203 15.37 21.76 25.25
N ILE A 204 14.19 21.25 25.60
CA ILE A 204 13.67 20.03 24.97
C ILE A 204 13.31 20.36 23.53
N ALA A 205 14.15 19.94 22.60
CA ALA A 205 13.94 20.14 21.18
C ALA A 205 13.37 18.89 20.54
N THR A 206 12.39 19.08 19.65
CA THR A 206 11.86 18.03 18.78
C THR A 206 12.58 18.11 17.44
N ARG A 207 13.13 17.00 16.97
CA ARG A 207 13.90 16.90 15.74
C ARG A 207 13.27 15.89 14.79
N PHE A 208 13.33 16.20 13.51
CA PHE A 208 13.01 15.28 12.42
C PHE A 208 14.19 15.29 11.44
N VAL A 209 14.82 14.14 11.24
CA VAL A 209 15.96 13.96 10.33
C VAL A 209 15.48 13.18 9.12
N GLY A 210 15.68 13.74 7.92
CA GLY A 210 15.14 13.25 6.65
C GLY A 210 14.11 14.21 6.05
N PRO A 211 13.38 13.81 4.99
CA PRO A 211 13.40 12.50 4.35
C PRO A 211 14.72 12.25 3.58
N GLY A 212 15.46 11.21 3.99
CA GLY A 212 16.70 10.80 3.34
C GLY A 212 16.55 9.45 2.64
N PRO A 213 17.24 9.20 1.51
CA PRO A 213 17.22 7.89 0.86
C PRO A 213 17.85 6.83 1.76
N VAL A 214 17.30 5.61 1.74
CA VAL A 214 17.83 4.46 2.48
C VAL A 214 18.25 3.35 1.51
N ALA A 215 19.47 2.84 1.68
CA ALA A 215 20.02 1.77 0.86
C ALA A 215 19.28 0.42 1.07
N GLY A 216 19.51 -0.54 0.19
CA GLY A 216 18.93 -1.89 0.27
C GLY A 216 17.71 -2.12 -0.61
N VAL A 217 17.29 -3.38 -0.72
CA VAL A 217 16.11 -3.81 -1.48
C VAL A 217 14.84 -3.78 -0.60
N HIS A 218 13.67 -3.92 -1.20
CA HIS A 218 12.43 -4.10 -0.43
C HIS A 218 12.57 -5.27 0.55
N THR A 219 12.04 -5.11 1.77
CA THR A 219 12.15 -6.02 2.92
C THR A 219 13.57 -6.32 3.40
N SER A 220 14.60 -5.61 2.95
CA SER A 220 15.91 -5.68 3.62
C SER A 220 15.85 -5.01 4.99
N THR A 221 16.56 -5.57 5.96
CA THR A 221 16.61 -5.00 7.31
C THR A 221 17.41 -3.70 7.29
N LEU A 222 16.82 -2.64 7.84
CA LEU A 222 17.46 -1.36 8.13
C LEU A 222 17.74 -1.29 9.63
N ASN A 223 18.98 -0.96 9.98
CA ASN A 223 19.36 -0.66 11.35
C ASN A 223 19.43 0.86 11.52
N VAL A 224 18.57 1.42 12.38
CA VAL A 224 18.45 2.85 12.63
C VAL A 224 18.99 3.16 14.01
N LYS A 225 20.02 4.02 14.06
CA LYS A 225 20.66 4.44 15.31
C LYS A 225 20.45 5.93 15.53
N VAL A 226 20.02 6.29 16.74
CA VAL A 226 20.13 7.67 17.22
C VAL A 226 21.36 7.74 18.13
N GLN A 227 22.35 8.50 17.70
CA GLN A 227 23.58 8.70 18.45
C GLN A 227 23.62 10.08 19.07
N GLY A 228 24.33 10.17 20.19
CA GLY A 228 24.55 11.43 20.91
C GLY A 228 25.97 11.51 21.42
N ARG A 229 26.46 12.75 21.59
CA ARG A 229 27.67 13.05 22.34
C ARG A 229 27.55 14.38 23.04
N ARG A 230 28.30 14.55 24.13
CA ARG A 230 28.42 15.83 24.82
C ARG A 230 29.62 16.61 24.26
N THR A 231 29.44 17.87 23.90
CA THR A 231 30.53 18.73 23.37
C THR A 231 31.11 19.69 24.40
N SER A 232 30.45 19.82 25.56
CA SER A 232 30.88 20.65 26.69
C SER A 232 31.39 19.82 27.87
N ALA A 233 32.00 20.45 28.87
CA ALA A 233 32.63 19.75 30.00
C ALA A 233 31.64 19.24 31.09
N GLY A 234 30.37 19.66 31.06
CA GLY A 234 29.40 19.40 32.12
C GLY A 234 28.02 18.98 31.60
N GLY A 235 27.19 18.44 32.50
CA GLY A 235 25.86 17.93 32.17
C GLY A 235 25.87 16.61 31.38
N GLY A 236 24.67 16.12 31.08
CA GLY A 236 24.39 14.98 30.22
C GLY A 236 23.42 15.34 29.09
N LEU A 237 23.66 14.75 27.92
CA LEU A 237 22.72 14.79 26.80
C LEU A 237 21.68 13.69 27.00
N ARG A 238 20.40 14.04 26.95
CA ARG A 238 19.27 13.10 27.02
C ARG A 238 18.57 13.03 25.67
N VAL A 239 18.21 11.82 25.26
CA VAL A 239 17.56 11.57 23.97
C VAL A 239 16.45 10.54 24.12
N GLU A 240 15.31 10.82 23.47
CA GLU A 240 14.13 9.96 23.46
C GLU A 240 13.54 9.90 22.04
N PRO A 241 13.39 8.71 21.42
CA PRO A 241 12.83 8.58 20.09
C PRO A 241 11.33 8.88 20.09
N LEU A 242 10.86 9.58 19.06
CA LEU A 242 9.43 9.77 18.79
C LEU A 242 8.91 8.64 17.88
N GLY A 243 9.74 8.22 16.93
CA GLY A 243 9.40 7.19 15.97
C GLY A 243 10.12 7.39 14.64
N TRP A 244 9.70 6.62 13.65
CA TRP A 244 10.20 6.67 12.30
C TRP A 244 9.04 6.53 11.30
N TRP A 245 9.20 7.12 10.12
CA TRP A 245 8.19 7.12 9.08
C TRP A 245 8.84 6.92 7.71
N GLY A 246 8.35 5.93 6.96
CA GLY A 246 8.72 5.77 5.57
C GLY A 246 8.09 6.83 4.66
N ARG A 247 8.79 7.22 3.60
CA ARG A 247 8.32 8.19 2.59
C ARG A 247 8.60 7.68 1.18
N GLN A 248 7.68 7.96 0.26
CA GLN A 248 7.89 7.75 -1.17
C GLN A 248 8.95 8.71 -1.74
N SER A 249 9.39 8.45 -2.97
CA SER A 249 10.36 9.28 -3.70
C SER A 249 9.86 10.70 -3.92
#